data_AF-A0A2R6DEU9-F1
#
_entry.id   AF-A0A2R6DEU9-F1
#
_cell.length_a   1.000
_cell.length_b   1.000
_cell.length_c   1.000
_cell.angle_alpha   90.00
_cell.angle_beta   90.00
_cell.angle_gamma   90.00
#
_symmetry.space_group_name_H-M   'P 1'
#
loop_
_entity.id
_entity.type
_entity.pdbx_description
1 polymer ?
#
loop_
_entity_poly.entity_id
_entity_poly.type
_entity_poly.pdbx_seq_one_letter_code
_entity_poly.pdbx_strand_id
1 'polypeptide(L)' 'MTERDVFLPVAAQPSVDALVEQARLGEELGYDTAWLPESWGRNAVATLSCIARDTDDI' A
#
# COMPACT_ATOMS: atom_id res chain seq x y z
N MET A 1 -4.29 21.70 0.85
CA MET A 1 -4.14 20.50 0.01
C MET A 1 -5.33 19.61 0.28
N THR A 2 -5.82 18.88 -0.73
CA THR A 2 -6.87 17.89 -0.54
C THR A 2 -6.20 16.56 -0.26
N GLU A 3 -6.48 15.96 0.89
CA GLU A 3 -5.98 14.64 1.25
C GLU A 3 -6.57 13.58 0.30
N ARG A 4 -5.69 12.77 -0.30
CA ARG A 4 -6.06 11.71 -1.24
C ARG A 4 -5.57 10.36 -0.74
N ASP A 5 -6.51 9.45 -0.59
CA ASP A 5 -6.23 8.10 -0.11
C ASP A 5 -6.32 7.07 -1.24
N VAL A 6 -5.44 6.08 -1.21
CA VAL A 6 -5.50 4.90 -2.08
C VAL A 6 -5.86 3.66 -1.27
N PHE A 7 -6.89 2.94 -1.71
CA PHE A 7 -7.28 1.66 -1.11
C PHE A 7 -6.66 0.52 -1.92
N LEU A 8 -5.74 -0.21 -1.30
CA LEU A 8 -5.07 -1.33 -1.94
C LEU A 8 -6.03 -2.52 -2.16
N PRO A 9 -5.73 -3.41 -3.12
CA PRO A 9 -6.63 -4.51 -3.44
C PRO A 9 -6.98 -5.41 -2.24
N VAL A 10 -8.28 -5.64 -2.06
CA VAL A 10 -8.83 -6.68 -1.17
C VAL A 10 -8.48 -8.08 -1.70
N ALA A 11 -8.51 -8.26 -3.02
CA ALA A 11 -8.21 -9.53 -3.66
C ALA A 11 -6.75 -9.95 -3.42
N ALA A 12 -6.51 -11.26 -3.41
CA ALA A 12 -5.15 -11.82 -3.32
C ALA A 12 -4.27 -11.27 -4.44
N GLN A 13 -3.08 -10.80 -4.06
CA GLN A 13 -2.06 -10.32 -4.98
C GLN A 13 -0.98 -11.38 -5.17
N PRO A 14 -0.27 -11.39 -6.31
CA PRO A 14 0.74 -12.43 -6.59
C PRO A 14 1.95 -12.38 -5.64
N SER A 15 2.22 -11.23 -5.02
CA SER A 15 3.29 -11.05 -4.04
C SER A 15 3.04 -9.84 -3.14
N VAL A 16 3.85 -9.68 -2.09
CA VAL A 16 3.92 -8.43 -1.30
C VAL A 16 4.43 -7.28 -2.17
N ASP A 17 5.44 -7.53 -3.01
CA ASP A 17 6.01 -6.51 -3.91
C ASP A 17 4.95 -5.91 -4.84
N ALA A 18 3.97 -6.70 -5.29
CA ALA A 18 2.87 -6.17 -6.10
C ALA A 18 2.06 -5.08 -5.37
N LEU A 19 1.89 -5.20 -4.05
CA LEU A 19 1.23 -4.18 -3.23
C LEU A 19 2.16 -2.98 -2.97
N VAL A 20 3.45 -3.22 -2.79
CA VAL A 20 4.46 -2.16 -2.64
C VAL A 20 4.50 -1.26 -3.87
N GLU A 21 4.56 -1.84 -5.07
CA GLU A 21 4.58 -1.07 -6.32
C GLU A 21 3.31 -0.22 -6.52
N GLN A 22 2.16 -0.68 -6.02
CA GLN A 22 0.93 0.12 -6.03
C GLN A 22 0.99 1.31 -5.06
N ALA A 23 1.58 1.13 -3.87
CA ALA A 23 1.76 2.20 -2.90
C ALA A 23 2.77 3.25 -3.41
N ARG A 24 3.89 2.82 -4.00
CA ARG A 24 4.87 3.70 -4.64
C ARG A 24 4.25 4.51 -5.77
N LEU A 25 3.43 3.88 -6.61
CA LEU A 25 2.68 4.61 -7.63
C LEU A 25 1.69 5.61 -7.01
N GLY A 26 1.06 5.28 -5.88
CA GLY A 26 0.23 6.21 -5.11
C GLY A 26 1.03 7.45 -4.68
N GLU A 27 2.20 7.25 -4.11
CA GLU A 27 3.10 8.34 -3.68
C GLU A 27 3.53 9.21 -4.85
N GLU A 28 3.97 8.62 -5.97
CA GLU A 28 4.35 9.34 -7.19
C GLU A 28 3.21 10.20 -7.75
N LEU A 29 1.96 9.76 -7.55
CA LEU A 29 0.74 10.49 -7.96
C LEU A 29 0.27 11.51 -6.92
N GLY A 30 0.95 11.63 -5.77
CA GLY A 30 0.63 12.57 -4.70
C GLY A 30 -0.56 12.15 -3.84
N TYR A 31 -0.71 10.85 -3.60
CA TYR A 31 -1.59 10.33 -2.53
C TYR A 31 -0.88 10.43 -1.18
N ASP A 32 -1.65 10.67 -0.14
CA ASP A 32 -1.15 10.94 1.22
C ASP A 32 -1.23 9.71 2.13
N THR A 33 -2.03 8.69 1.78
CA THR A 33 -2.17 7.47 2.60
C THR A 33 -2.53 6.25 1.75
N ALA A 34 -1.86 5.13 2.00
CA ALA A 34 -2.18 3.82 1.45
C ALA A 34 -2.89 2.91 2.47
N TRP A 35 -4.15 2.57 2.23
CA TRP A 35 -4.94 1.68 3.08
C TRP A 35 -4.87 0.23 2.62
N LEU A 36 -4.31 -0.65 3.46
CA LEU A 36 -4.26 -2.09 3.21
C LEU A 36 -5.43 -2.80 3.92
N PRO A 37 -6.40 -3.37 3.18
CA PRO A 37 -7.44 -4.18 3.81
C PRO A 37 -6.86 -5.47 4.40
N GLU A 38 -7.22 -5.76 5.65
CA GLU A 38 -6.92 -7.04 6.29
C GLU A 38 -7.81 -8.14 5.70
N SER A 39 -7.19 -9.22 5.25
CA SER A 39 -7.86 -10.37 4.65
C SER A 39 -7.22 -11.66 5.15
N TRP A 40 -8.00 -12.74 5.17
CA TRP A 40 -7.51 -14.06 5.56
C TRP A 40 -6.28 -14.47 4.73
N GLY A 41 -5.20 -14.83 5.40
CA GLY A 41 -3.96 -15.27 4.76
C GLY A 41 -2.99 -14.15 4.37
N ARG A 42 -3.30 -12.88 4.63
CA ARG A 42 -2.36 -11.75 4.46
C ARG A 42 -1.82 -11.30 5.81
N ASN A 43 -0.50 -11.18 5.93
CA ASN A 43 0.10 -10.49 7.06
C ASN A 43 0.12 -8.98 6.77
N ALA A 44 -0.92 -8.27 7.24
CA ALA A 44 -1.08 -6.84 6.98
C ALA A 44 0.10 -6.01 7.51
N VAL A 45 0.55 -6.29 8.74
CA VAL A 45 1.65 -5.55 9.38
C VAL A 45 2.97 -5.72 8.63
N ALA A 46 3.32 -6.95 8.24
CA ALA A 46 4.54 -7.18 7.47
C ALA A 46 4.47 -6.50 6.09
N THR A 47 3.30 -6.54 5.45
CA THR A 47 3.09 -5.88 4.14
C THR A 47 3.23 -4.36 4.24
N LEU A 48 2.59 -3.74 5.24
CA LEU A 48 2.72 -2.30 5.50
C LEU A 48 4.15 -1.91 5.89
N SER A 49 4.87 -2.78 6.60
CA SER A 49 6.30 -2.56 6.90
C SER A 49 7.17 -2.60 5.64
N CYS A 50 6.85 -3.46 4.67
CA CYS A 50 7.53 -3.46 3.37
C CYS A 50 7.20 -2.20 2.57
N ILE A 51 5.95 -1.76 2.56
CA ILE A 51 5.54 -0.50 1.92
C ILE A 51 6.33 0.67 2.51
N ALA A 52 6.29 0.86 3.84
CA ALA A 52 6.97 1.96 4.53
C ALA A 52 8.51 1.92 4.43
N ARG A 53 9.09 0.78 4.02
CA ARG A 53 10.53 0.69 3.73
C ARG A 53 10.88 1.22 2.33
N ASP A 54 9.94 1.10 1.39
CA ASP A 54 10.15 1.37 -0.04
C ASP A 54 9.41 2.65 -0.53
N THR A 55 8.76 3.38 0.38
CA THR A 55 8.15 4.72 0.22
C THR A 55 8.74 5.70 1.24
N ASP A 56 8.58 7.00 1.00
CA ASP A 56 9.17 8.06 1.84
C ASP A 56 8.14 8.80 2.71
N ASP A 57 6.92 9.03 2.18
CA ASP A 57 5.91 9.91 2.78
C ASP A 57 4.49 9.30 2.88
N ILE A 58 4.07 8.38 1.99
CA ILE A 58 2.69 7.79 1.94
C ILE A 58 2.39 6.75 3.03
#